data_AF-A0A920AJW3-F1
#
_entry.id   AF-A0A920AJW3-F1
#
_cell.length_a   1.000
_cell.length_b   1.000
_cell.length_c   1.000
_cell.angle_alpha   90.00
_cell.angle_beta   90.00
_cell.angle_gamma   90.00
#
_symmetry.space_group_name_H-M   'P 1'
#
loop_
_entity.id
_entity.type
_entity.pdbx_description
1 polymer ?
#
loop_
_entity_poly.entity_id
_entity_poly.type
_entity_poly.pdbx_seq_one_letter_code
_entity_poly.pdbx_strand_id
1 'polypeptide(L)'
;MLRKQKNLEQMESFFLIMEDPQLGQAIPNLQIVAEVMPKLKLANSKLDCAMDGGIRNGMDVLIGLSYGLKAVGLGRVVAGGLGAGGYIGLTKTFELMKEDLHRSMELLGVQDISEIHEQGEKFRRESMVNGTEYYPNFVF
;
A
#
# COMPACT_ATOMS: atom_id res chain seq x y z
N MET A 1 12.61 -9.25 -5.13
CA MET A 1 12.91 -10.68 -5.41
C MET A 1 11.63 -11.49 -5.22
N LEU A 2 10.86 -11.73 -6.29
CA LEU A 2 9.56 -12.43 -6.23
C LEU A 2 9.77 -13.92 -5.93
N ARG A 3 9.52 -14.32 -4.68
CA ARG A 3 9.67 -15.73 -4.26
C ARG A 3 8.39 -16.51 -4.59
N LYS A 4 8.30 -17.07 -5.80
CA LYS A 4 7.29 -18.08 -6.15
C LYS A 4 7.63 -19.40 -5.43
N GLN A 5 6.82 -19.83 -4.47
CA GLN A 5 6.82 -21.22 -4.00
C GLN A 5 5.42 -21.81 -4.02
N LYS A 6 5.28 -22.80 -4.92
CA LYS A 6 4.43 -24.01 -4.94
C LYS A 6 2.92 -23.90 -5.25
N ASN A 7 2.59 -24.60 -6.35
CA ASN A 7 1.37 -25.34 -6.72
C ASN A 7 0.00 -24.66 -6.55
N LEU A 8 -0.58 -24.31 -7.71
CA LEU A 8 -1.83 -23.54 -7.90
C LEU A 8 -3.13 -24.23 -7.47
N GLU A 9 -3.14 -25.50 -7.07
CA GLU A 9 -4.40 -26.24 -6.83
C GLU A 9 -4.77 -26.50 -5.36
N GLN A 10 -4.00 -26.00 -4.38
CA GLN A 10 -4.27 -26.20 -2.95
C GLN A 10 -4.20 -24.92 -2.09
N MET A 11 -4.39 -23.73 -2.68
CA MET A 11 -4.16 -22.46 -1.99
C MET A 11 -5.47 -21.80 -1.50
N GLU A 12 -5.96 -22.22 -0.33
CA GLU A 12 -7.14 -21.59 0.27
C GLU A 12 -6.91 -20.14 0.74
N SER A 13 -5.66 -19.69 0.91
CA SER A 13 -5.28 -18.26 1.02
C SER A 13 -3.77 -18.14 0.78
N PHE A 14 -3.34 -17.41 -0.25
CA PHE A 14 -1.93 -17.09 -0.44
C PHE A 14 -1.69 -15.63 -0.07
N PHE A 15 -0.83 -15.40 0.92
CA PHE A 15 -0.48 -14.05 1.37
C PHE A 15 0.75 -13.56 0.60
N LEU A 16 0.54 -12.63 -0.34
CA LEU A 16 1.65 -12.01 -1.07
C LEU A 16 2.03 -10.70 -0.40
N ILE A 17 3.22 -10.66 0.22
CA ILE A 17 3.79 -9.44 0.80
C ILE A 17 4.69 -8.77 -0.23
N MET A 18 4.32 -7.56 -0.61
CA MET A 18 5.19 -6.68 -1.37
C MET A 18 6.08 -5.89 -0.40
N GLU A 19 7.33 -6.32 -0.24
CA GLU A 19 8.34 -5.62 0.57
C GLU A 19 9.37 -4.88 -0.31
N ASP A 20 9.82 -3.72 0.16
CA ASP A 20 10.97 -3.01 -0.39
C ASP A 20 12.23 -3.34 0.41
N PRO A 21 13.31 -3.86 -0.22
CA PRO A 21 14.60 -3.97 0.44
C PRO A 21 15.24 -2.59 0.60
N GLN A 22 15.07 -2.03 1.80
CA GLN A 22 15.83 -0.93 2.40
C GLN A 22 17.00 -0.34 1.57
N LEU A 23 16.75 0.62 0.69
CA LEU A 23 17.63 1.77 0.40
C LEU A 23 16.91 2.69 -0.60
N GLY A 24 16.97 4.01 -0.41
CA GLY A 24 16.21 5.03 -1.16
C GLY A 24 16.51 5.19 -2.66
N GLN A 25 16.83 4.11 -3.38
CA GLN A 25 16.93 4.02 -4.83
C GLN A 25 15.79 3.19 -5.46
N ALA A 26 14.91 2.61 -4.64
CA ALA A 26 13.81 1.77 -5.10
C ALA A 26 12.57 2.58 -5.52
N ILE A 27 11.84 2.03 -6.49
CA ILE A 27 10.53 2.53 -6.94
C ILE A 27 9.58 2.56 -5.73
N PRO A 28 8.80 3.64 -5.51
CA PRO A 28 7.81 3.68 -4.44
C PRO A 28 6.90 2.44 -4.49
N ASN A 29 6.69 1.76 -3.36
CA ASN A 29 5.90 0.50 -3.34
C ASN A 29 4.49 0.67 -3.88
N LEU A 30 3.89 1.85 -3.69
CA LEU A 30 2.60 2.18 -4.29
C LEU A 30 2.64 2.17 -5.82
N GLN A 31 3.76 2.51 -6.44
CA GLN A 31 3.95 2.43 -7.90
C GLN A 31 4.10 0.98 -8.36
N ILE A 32 4.76 0.12 -7.59
CA ILE A 32 4.82 -1.33 -7.89
C ILE A 32 3.42 -1.94 -7.78
N VAL A 33 2.68 -1.60 -6.72
CA VAL A 33 1.27 -1.98 -6.53
C VAL A 33 0.43 -1.44 -7.70
N ALA A 34 0.65 -0.20 -8.13
CA ALA A 34 -0.04 0.41 -9.26
C ALA A 34 0.18 -0.33 -10.57
N GLU A 35 1.38 -0.85 -10.80
CA GLU A 35 1.72 -1.55 -12.02
C GLU A 35 1.25 -3.03 -12.00
N VAL A 36 1.40 -3.69 -10.85
CA VAL A 36 1.20 -5.15 -10.72
C VAL A 36 -0.24 -5.51 -10.39
N MET A 37 -0.91 -4.77 -9.48
CA MET A 37 -2.23 -5.15 -8.98
C MET A 37 -3.32 -5.15 -10.06
N PRO A 38 -3.40 -4.17 -10.99
CA PRO A 38 -4.36 -4.22 -12.09
C PRO A 38 -4.18 -5.45 -12.98
N LYS A 39 -2.93 -5.90 -13.18
CA LYS A 39 -2.61 -7.11 -13.97
C LYS A 39 -3.09 -8.39 -13.28
N LEU A 40 -3.12 -8.39 -11.94
CA LEU A 40 -3.56 -9.54 -11.13
C LEU A 40 -5.09 -9.65 -10.98
N LYS A 41 -5.87 -8.60 -11.34
CA LYS A 41 -7.35 -8.56 -11.26
C LYS A 41 -7.90 -9.06 -9.91
N LEU A 42 -7.27 -8.65 -8.82
CA LEU A 42 -7.46 -9.23 -7.49
C LEU A 42 -8.82 -8.94 -6.85
N ALA A 43 -9.59 -7.98 -7.36
CA ALA A 43 -10.91 -7.62 -6.85
C ALA A 43 -11.89 -8.82 -6.76
N ASN A 44 -11.66 -9.89 -7.54
CA ASN A 44 -12.46 -11.12 -7.51
C ASN A 44 -11.64 -12.38 -7.20
N SER A 45 -10.41 -12.25 -6.72
CA SER A 45 -9.54 -13.39 -6.43
C SER A 45 -9.64 -13.79 -4.95
N LYS A 46 -9.42 -15.07 -4.64
CA LYS A 46 -9.21 -15.55 -3.26
C LYS A 46 -7.81 -15.24 -2.71
N LEU A 47 -7.03 -14.43 -3.40
CA LEU A 47 -5.63 -14.17 -3.07
C LEU A 47 -5.54 -12.91 -2.21
N ASP A 48 -5.11 -13.08 -0.96
CA ASP A 48 -4.94 -11.98 -0.03
C ASP A 48 -3.58 -11.29 -0.28
N CYS A 49 -3.62 -10.05 -0.80
CA CYS A 49 -2.40 -9.25 -0.97
C CYS A 49 -2.26 -8.21 0.15
N ALA A 50 -1.02 -8.02 0.61
CA ALA A 50 -0.65 -6.90 1.46
C ALA A 50 0.65 -6.25 0.96
N MET A 51 0.81 -4.96 1.25
CA MET A 51 2.06 -4.25 0.99
C MET A 51 2.64 -3.72 2.29
N ASP A 52 3.95 -3.61 2.39
CA ASP A 52 4.60 -2.78 3.40
C ASP A 52 5.56 -1.81 2.70
N GLY A 53 5.80 -0.66 3.31
CA GLY A 53 6.76 0.33 2.86
C GLY A 53 6.14 1.56 2.19
N GLY A 54 6.58 2.72 2.67
CA GLY A 54 6.23 4.03 2.08
C GLY A 54 4.96 4.68 2.63
N ILE A 55 4.12 3.99 3.41
CA ILE A 55 2.88 4.55 3.99
C ILE A 55 3.20 5.60 5.07
N ARG A 56 2.66 6.81 4.92
CA ARG A 56 2.89 7.94 5.85
C ARG A 56 1.62 8.58 6.39
N ASN A 57 0.49 8.43 5.71
CA ASN A 57 -0.79 9.05 6.09
C ASN A 57 -1.97 8.12 5.73
N GLY A 58 -3.18 8.51 6.11
CA GLY A 58 -4.41 7.76 5.84
C GLY A 58 -4.75 7.66 4.35
N MET A 59 -4.38 8.66 3.55
CA MET A 59 -4.59 8.65 2.10
C MET A 59 -3.73 7.59 1.40
N ASP A 60 -2.48 7.40 1.83
CA ASP A 60 -1.60 6.35 1.32
C ASP A 60 -2.20 4.96 1.59
N VAL A 61 -2.76 4.77 2.79
CA VAL A 61 -3.50 3.56 3.16
C VAL A 61 -4.67 3.35 2.20
N LEU A 62 -5.49 4.40 2.02
CA LEU A 62 -6.66 4.35 1.16
C LEU A 62 -6.30 4.01 -0.30
N ILE A 63 -5.25 4.63 -0.86
CA ILE A 63 -4.81 4.31 -2.22
C ILE A 63 -4.31 2.88 -2.31
N GLY A 64 -3.57 2.38 -1.31
CA GLY A 64 -3.17 0.97 -1.24
C GLY A 64 -4.39 0.04 -1.27
N LEU A 65 -5.39 0.30 -0.41
CA LEU A 65 -6.65 -0.45 -0.39
C LEU A 65 -7.38 -0.36 -1.74
N SER A 66 -7.39 0.80 -2.40
CA SER A 66 -8.06 0.98 -3.70
C SER A 66 -7.57 0.00 -4.77
N TYR A 67 -6.32 -0.47 -4.68
CA TYR A 67 -5.77 -1.48 -5.60
C TYR A 67 -6.21 -2.91 -5.28
N GLY A 68 -7.09 -3.12 -4.30
CA GLY A 68 -7.54 -4.43 -3.83
C GLY A 68 -6.58 -5.08 -2.82
N LEU A 69 -5.73 -4.30 -2.16
CA LEU A 69 -4.95 -4.80 -1.03
C LEU A 69 -5.87 -5.03 0.17
N LYS A 70 -5.64 -6.14 0.88
CA LYS A 70 -6.34 -6.47 2.13
C LYS A 70 -5.78 -5.70 3.32
N ALA A 71 -4.48 -5.43 3.31
CA ALA A 71 -3.80 -4.71 4.37
C ALA A 71 -2.59 -3.93 3.84
N VAL A 72 -2.21 -2.89 4.58
CA VAL A 72 -0.98 -2.14 4.36
C VAL A 72 -0.17 -2.08 5.67
N GLY A 73 1.13 -2.24 5.55
CA GLY A 73 2.09 -2.18 6.65
C GLY A 73 2.46 -0.74 7.02
N LEU A 74 2.62 -0.50 8.31
CA LEU A 74 3.11 0.77 8.85
C LEU A 74 4.49 0.56 9.47
N GLY A 75 5.54 0.93 8.73
CA GLY A 75 6.92 0.82 9.20
C GLY A 75 7.38 2.04 9.99
N ARG A 76 8.02 3.00 9.30
CA ARG A 76 8.71 4.14 9.94
C ARG A 76 7.81 5.04 10.78
N VAL A 77 6.53 5.15 10.44
CA VAL A 77 5.57 5.96 11.22
C VAL A 77 5.38 5.38 12.62
N VAL A 78 5.22 4.05 12.71
CA VAL A 78 5.11 3.31 13.97
C VAL A 78 6.40 3.39 14.78
N ALA A 79 7.56 3.21 14.14
CA ALA A 79 8.86 3.37 14.79
C ALA A 79 9.08 4.80 15.32
N GLY A 80 8.63 5.81 14.58
CA GLY A 80 8.69 7.21 15.00
C GLY A 80 7.82 7.50 16.23
N GLY A 81 6.59 6.97 16.27
CA GLY A 81 5.71 7.07 17.43
C GLY A 81 6.29 6.43 18.68
N LEU A 82 6.82 5.21 18.52
CA LEU A 82 7.50 4.49 19.60
C LEU A 82 8.74 5.27 20.12
N GLY A 83 9.54 5.85 19.22
CA GLY A 83 10.72 6.64 19.61
C GLY A 83 10.37 7.96 20.28
N ALA A 84 9.26 8.60 19.89
CA ALA A 84 8.85 9.91 20.41
C ALA A 84 8.23 9.86 21.81
N GLY A 85 7.51 8.77 22.13
CA GLY A 85 6.74 8.70 23.38
C GLY A 85 6.57 7.29 23.95
N GLY A 86 7.42 6.35 23.53
CA GLY A 86 7.31 4.95 23.93
C GLY A 86 5.95 4.36 23.54
N TYR A 87 5.37 3.57 24.45
CA TYR A 87 4.05 2.98 24.27
C TYR A 87 2.94 4.01 24.01
N ILE A 88 2.97 5.16 24.71
CA ILE A 88 1.95 6.21 24.55
C ILE A 88 2.05 6.82 23.15
N GLY A 89 3.27 7.12 22.70
CA GLY A 89 3.52 7.63 21.35
C GLY A 89 3.08 6.63 20.28
N LEU A 90 3.37 5.34 20.46
CA LEU A 90 2.92 4.27 19.58
C LEU A 90 1.39 4.19 19.48
N THR A 91 0.68 4.17 20.61
CA THR A 91 -0.79 4.16 20.63
C THR A 91 -1.35 5.39 19.93
N LYS A 92 -0.79 6.57 20.21
CA LYS A 92 -1.25 7.81 19.58
C LYS A 92 -1.02 7.80 18.08
N THR A 93 0.07 7.22 17.60
CA THR A 93 0.32 7.05 16.17
C THR A 93 -0.77 6.21 15.49
N PHE A 94 -1.21 5.10 16.09
CA PHE A 94 -2.29 4.30 15.53
C PHE A 94 -3.63 5.04 15.55
N GLU A 95 -3.94 5.78 16.61
CA GLU A 95 -5.14 6.63 16.67
C GLU A 95 -5.15 7.67 15.54
N LEU A 96 -4.06 8.41 15.37
CA LEU A 96 -3.93 9.45 14.35
C LEU A 96 -4.04 8.86 12.94
N MET A 97 -3.42 7.71 12.68
CA MET A 97 -3.54 7.03 11.38
C MET A 97 -4.99 6.59 11.12
N LYS A 98 -5.70 6.11 12.13
CA LYS A 98 -7.11 5.73 12.01
C LYS A 98 -7.98 6.95 11.72
N GLU A 99 -7.80 8.04 12.46
CA GLU A 99 -8.52 9.30 12.23
C GLU A 99 -8.25 9.87 10.84
N ASP A 100 -7.00 9.78 10.37
CA ASP A 100 -6.63 10.30 9.05
C ASP A 100 -7.19 9.43 7.91
N LEU A 101 -7.23 8.11 8.08
CA LEU A 101 -7.92 7.21 7.15
C LEU A 101 -9.43 7.52 7.12
N HIS A 102 -10.06 7.68 8.28
CA HIS A 102 -11.47 8.03 8.38
C HIS A 102 -11.78 9.34 7.66
N ARG A 103 -10.98 10.38 7.90
CA ARG A 103 -11.09 11.67 7.20
C ARG A 103 -10.94 11.50 5.68
N SER A 104 -10.01 10.66 5.23
CA SER A 104 -9.81 10.39 3.81
C SER A 104 -11.01 9.69 3.18
N MET A 105 -11.63 8.75 3.92
CA MET A 105 -12.87 8.09 3.51
C MET A 105 -14.06 9.07 3.44
N GLU A 106 -14.21 9.94 4.44
CA GLU A 106 -15.23 11.00 4.45
C GLU A 106 -15.08 11.95 3.26
N LEU A 107 -13.85 12.38 2.95
CA LEU A 107 -13.57 13.27 1.81
C LEU A 107 -13.88 12.62 0.46
N LEU A 108 -13.73 11.30 0.35
CA LEU A 108 -14.09 10.53 -0.84
C LEU A 108 -15.55 10.10 -0.86
N GLY A 109 -16.29 10.30 0.24
CA GLY A 109 -17.69 9.91 0.37
C GLY A 109 -17.93 8.40 0.42
N VAL A 110 -16.95 7.64 0.93
CA VAL A 110 -17.05 6.17 1.09
C VAL A 110 -17.27 5.80 2.56
N GLN A 111 -18.13 4.81 2.82
CA GLN A 111 -18.47 4.41 4.19
C GLN A 111 -17.80 3.10 4.63
N ASP A 112 -17.38 2.27 3.68
CA ASP A 112 -16.81 0.95 3.96
C ASP A 112 -15.57 0.67 3.10
N ILE A 113 -14.70 -0.22 3.59
CA ILE A 113 -13.50 -0.64 2.87
C ILE A 113 -13.86 -1.38 1.57
N SER A 114 -14.97 -2.12 1.54
CA SER A 114 -15.46 -2.78 0.33
C SER A 114 -15.80 -1.79 -0.77
N GLU A 115 -16.34 -0.61 -0.43
CA GLU A 115 -16.58 0.48 -1.39
C GLU A 115 -15.26 1.03 -1.95
N ILE A 116 -14.19 1.06 -1.13
CA ILE A 116 -12.85 1.44 -1.58
C ILE A 116 -12.31 0.44 -2.60
N HIS A 117 -12.52 -0.85 -2.38
CA HIS A 117 -12.11 -1.92 -3.29
C HIS A 117 -12.90 -1.87 -4.61
N GLU A 118 -14.21 -1.71 -4.54
CA GLU A 118 -15.10 -1.67 -5.70
C GLU A 118 -14.88 -0.41 -6.56
N GLN A 119 -14.78 0.75 -5.91
CA GLN A 119 -14.68 2.04 -6.60
C GLN A 119 -13.23 2.50 -6.80
N GLY A 120 -12.25 1.68 -6.42
CA GLY A 120 -10.85 2.08 -6.36
C GLY A 120 -10.31 2.67 -7.66
N GLU A 121 -10.73 2.17 -8.83
CA GLU A 121 -10.36 2.73 -10.13
C GLU A 121 -10.73 4.21 -10.31
N LYS A 122 -11.84 4.65 -9.70
CA LYS A 122 -12.32 6.03 -9.79
C LYS A 122 -11.51 6.99 -8.92
N PHE A 123 -10.96 6.50 -7.81
CA PHE A 123 -10.17 7.32 -6.88
C PHE A 123 -8.74 7.54 -7.36
N ARG A 124 -8.25 6.66 -8.23
CA ARG A 124 -6.89 6.74 -8.75
C ARG A 124 -6.83 7.65 -9.95
N ARG A 125 -6.04 8.71 -9.83
CA ARG A 125 -5.62 9.48 -10.99
C ARG A 125 -4.64 8.65 -11.81
N GLU A 126 -4.75 8.72 -13.13
CA GLU A 126 -3.75 8.14 -14.03
C GLU A 126 -2.38 8.78 -13.73
N SER A 127 -1.38 7.94 -13.46
CA SER A 127 -0.02 8.42 -13.22
C SER A 127 0.56 8.92 -14.53
N MET A 128 0.87 10.21 -14.60
CA MET A 128 1.56 10.83 -15.75
C MET A 128 3.08 10.53 -15.75
N VAL A 129 3.57 9.74 -14.78
CA VAL A 129 4.99 9.44 -14.63
C VAL A 129 5.36 8.23 -15.49
N ASN A 130 5.94 8.49 -16.66
CA ASN A 130 6.39 7.47 -17.62
C ASN A 130 7.72 6.81 -17.22
N GLY A 131 7.75 6.17 -16.05
CA GLY A 131 8.92 5.44 -15.55
C GLY A 131 10.13 6.33 -15.26
N THR A 132 11.32 5.72 -15.23
CA THR A 132 12.59 6.40 -14.94
C THR A 132 13.32 6.89 -16.18
N GLU A 133 12.76 6.71 -17.37
CA GLU A 133 13.40 7.08 -18.65
C GLU A 133 13.70 8.58 -18.77
N TYR A 134 12.99 9.42 -18.02
CA TYR A 134 13.20 10.87 -17.98
C TYR A 134 14.39 11.30 -17.10
N TYR A 135 14.92 10.43 -16.23
CA TYR A 135 16.06 10.80 -15.40
C TYR A 135 17.33 10.92 -16.25
N PRO A 136 18.15 11.97 -16.04
CA PRO A 136 19.44 12.07 -16.71
C PRO A 136 20.34 10.91 -16.29
N ASN A 137 21.20 10.45 -17.20
CA ASN A 137 22.25 9.50 -16.84
C ASN A 137 23.21 10.15 -15.85
N PHE A 138 23.26 9.63 -14.63
CA PHE A 138 24.23 10.04 -13.63
C PHE A 138 25.59 9.43 -13.98
N VAL A 139 26.58 10.28 -14.23
CA VAL A 139 27.99 9.88 -14.37
C VAL A 139 28.66 10.25 -13.05
N PHE A 140 29.25 9.25 -12.37
CA PHE A 140 30.04 9.44 -11.16
C PHE A 140 31.51 9.66 -11.51
#